data_AF-A0A925L770-F1
#
_entry.id   AF-A0A925L770-F1
#
_cell.length_a   1.000
_cell.length_b   1.000
_cell.length_c   1.000
_cell.angle_alpha   90.00
_cell.angle_beta   90.00
_cell.angle_gamma   90.00
#
_symmetry.space_group_name_H-M   'P 1'
#
loop_
_entity.id
_entity.type
_entity.pdbx_description
1 polymer ?
#
loop_
_entity_poly.entity_id
_entity_poly.type
_entity_poly.pdbx_seq_one_letter_code
_entity_poly.pdbx_strand_id
1 'polypeptide(L)'
;QYEALKAYVMLHDPEHFNAQALKLYVTEDWKATLPRDTTHEQREALTKHLDTLLAQGPAVSPLAQDKSLLKQTQTRLAATSLPSRIYQRLKRQGVGSGIAEFNAIKAGGPATPLVFRRASGLPLTQGIPGVFTYDGYHKGFQNEVTSVSQQLADEEVWVLGVAQIERPALVPGFAQSQVADQVRRIYLNDYVRVWEEFIADLKLQTPTSLAEAVQTARTLSAPDNPLVPLLRALSHETTLSLAPDLAGKAGSVVRDKLEKSRTELGKLFGTQPVEAATTPKEQIESIVDSRFTALRQIVTSPGGQGPAPVDATIALLNEIYTFLNTADTAVKAGNPPPPSEVPNKVKAEGARAPEPVRSLVTTLSVVGNTLVYGITRSNLSQAINSQIGEFCRQATSGRYPFVRSSERDVTQEDFARLFSPNGLFDDFFQKNLQPFVDTSKRPWSFRPQAGASMGSPGALLTFQRAAMIRETFFRSGGAVPGLKLNFTPGEMDTSITQFILDVDGQIVKYAHGPQIPVSIQWPGPRGSAQVRVELSPSSAAGSSGMVTSGPWALFRMIDRLQVEAGAAPERFRATFNVNGRKASFDVTTSSVRSPFRLRELDEFTCPAGL
;
A
#
# COMPACT_ATOMS: atom_id res chain seq x y z
N GLN A 1 38.14 17.72 -22.53
CA GLN A 1 37.99 18.98 -23.29
C GLN A 1 38.75 20.14 -22.63
N TYR A 2 38.46 20.53 -21.37
CA TYR A 2 39.24 21.60 -20.70
C TYR A 2 40.75 21.32 -20.66
N GLU A 3 41.18 20.15 -20.19
CA GLU A 3 42.61 19.80 -20.14
C GLU A 3 43.26 19.73 -21.54
N ALA A 4 42.48 19.35 -22.56
CA ALA A 4 42.94 19.34 -23.95
C ALA A 4 43.14 20.77 -24.49
N LEU A 5 42.22 21.68 -24.18
CA LEU A 5 42.36 23.10 -24.51
C LEU A 5 43.57 23.70 -23.78
N LYS A 6 43.74 23.38 -22.48
CA LYS A 6 44.90 23.81 -21.70
C LYS A 6 46.21 23.36 -22.35
N ALA A 7 46.33 22.09 -22.71
CA ALA A 7 47.49 21.55 -23.42
C ALA A 7 47.73 22.25 -24.75
N TYR A 8 46.67 22.47 -25.54
CA TYR A 8 46.76 23.20 -26.82
C TYR A 8 47.24 24.64 -26.65
N VAL A 9 46.72 25.38 -25.66
CA VAL A 9 47.17 26.76 -25.38
C VAL A 9 48.63 26.77 -24.91
N MET A 10 49.05 25.84 -24.04
CA MET A 10 50.45 25.73 -23.59
C MET A 10 51.43 25.52 -24.75
N LEU A 11 51.04 24.78 -25.79
CA LEU A 11 51.87 24.58 -26.98
C LEU A 11 52.04 25.84 -27.84
N HIS A 12 51.25 26.90 -27.62
CA HIS A 12 51.31 28.15 -28.36
C HIS A 12 51.64 29.37 -27.49
N ASP A 13 51.83 29.17 -26.19
CA ASP A 13 52.10 30.22 -25.21
C ASP A 13 53.26 29.80 -24.29
N PRO A 14 54.50 30.26 -24.59
CA PRO A 14 55.68 29.92 -23.81
C PRO A 14 55.64 30.42 -22.36
N GLU A 15 54.90 31.50 -22.06
CA GLU A 15 54.85 32.09 -20.71
C GLU A 15 54.08 31.20 -19.73
N HIS A 16 53.03 30.53 -20.21
CA HIS A 16 52.20 29.63 -19.43
C HIS A 16 52.56 28.13 -19.61
N PHE A 17 53.69 27.84 -20.25
CA PHE A 17 54.11 26.47 -20.52
C PHE A 17 54.47 25.72 -19.22
N ASN A 18 53.84 24.58 -18.98
CA ASN A 18 54.17 23.68 -17.88
C ASN A 18 54.48 22.26 -18.40
N ALA A 19 55.77 21.92 -18.39
CA ALA A 19 56.27 20.63 -18.87
C ALA A 19 55.59 19.43 -18.20
N GLN A 20 55.41 19.48 -16.88
CA GLN A 20 54.85 18.36 -16.12
C GLN A 20 53.35 18.17 -16.41
N ALA A 21 52.59 19.26 -16.52
CA ALA A 21 51.17 19.22 -16.87
C ALA A 21 50.97 18.70 -18.30
N LEU A 22 51.80 19.14 -19.25
CA LEU A 22 51.75 18.66 -20.62
C LEU A 22 52.13 17.17 -20.71
N LYS A 23 53.17 16.74 -19.98
CA LYS A 23 53.56 15.32 -19.89
C LYS A 23 52.39 14.46 -19.42
N LEU A 24 51.80 14.84 -18.29
CA LEU A 24 50.66 14.11 -17.71
C LEU A 24 49.52 13.98 -18.74
N TYR A 25 49.13 15.09 -19.38
CA TYR A 25 48.08 15.07 -20.40
C TYR A 25 48.41 14.12 -21.56
N VAL A 26 49.60 14.22 -22.14
CA VAL A 26 50.02 13.39 -23.29
C VAL A 26 50.07 11.91 -22.90
N THR A 27 50.62 11.59 -21.72
CA THR A 27 50.68 10.20 -21.24
C THR A 27 49.31 9.60 -20.94
N GLU A 28 48.35 10.39 -20.45
CA GLU A 28 46.96 9.95 -20.27
C GLU A 28 46.23 9.80 -21.61
N ASP A 29 46.44 10.73 -22.55
CA ASP A 29 45.88 10.61 -23.90
C ASP A 29 46.37 9.32 -24.58
N TRP A 30 47.66 9.03 -24.49
CA TRP A 30 48.25 7.81 -25.04
C TRP A 30 47.64 6.52 -24.49
N LYS A 31 47.18 6.49 -23.22
CA LYS A 31 46.47 5.32 -22.69
C LYS A 31 45.16 5.07 -23.44
N ALA A 32 44.52 6.12 -23.95
CA ALA A 32 43.24 6.04 -24.65
C ALA A 32 43.39 5.97 -26.18
N THR A 33 44.45 6.57 -26.75
CA THR A 33 44.59 6.77 -28.20
C THR A 33 45.60 5.82 -28.86
N LEU A 34 46.56 5.27 -28.11
CA LEU A 34 47.51 4.33 -28.70
C LEU A 34 46.85 3.00 -29.08
N PRO A 35 47.32 2.34 -30.15
CA PRO A 35 46.87 1.00 -30.53
C PRO A 35 46.95 0.00 -29.36
N ARG A 36 45.97 -0.90 -29.25
CA ARG A 36 45.88 -1.87 -28.13
C ARG A 36 47.08 -2.83 -28.05
N ASP A 37 47.73 -3.08 -29.18
CA ASP A 37 48.94 -3.90 -29.35
C ASP A 37 50.24 -3.16 -28.96
N THR A 38 50.18 -1.88 -28.60
CA THR A 38 51.35 -1.15 -28.10
C THR A 38 51.86 -1.81 -26.82
N THR A 39 53.13 -2.24 -26.81
CA THR A 39 53.72 -2.96 -25.67
C THR A 39 54.06 -2.02 -24.51
N HIS A 40 54.31 -2.57 -23.32
CA HIS A 40 54.75 -1.77 -22.17
C HIS A 40 56.08 -1.05 -22.45
N GLU A 41 57.05 -1.76 -23.04
CA GLU A 41 58.36 -1.24 -23.42
C GLU A 41 58.26 -0.07 -24.42
N GLN A 42 57.37 -0.17 -25.40
CA GLN A 42 57.12 0.91 -26.36
C GLN A 42 56.53 2.16 -25.68
N ARG A 43 55.61 1.98 -24.71
CA ARG A 43 55.06 3.10 -23.93
C ARG A 43 56.11 3.78 -23.05
N GLU A 44 57.00 2.99 -22.44
CA GLU A 44 58.13 3.53 -21.68
C GLU A 44 59.08 4.32 -22.58
N ALA A 45 59.41 3.79 -23.77
CA ALA A 45 60.24 4.48 -24.74
C ALA A 45 59.64 5.82 -25.19
N LEU A 46 58.34 5.84 -25.52
CA LEU A 46 57.61 7.08 -25.86
C LEU A 46 57.65 8.10 -24.70
N THR A 47 57.44 7.63 -23.48
CA THR A 47 57.49 8.49 -22.28
C THR A 47 58.90 9.09 -22.10
N LYS A 48 59.96 8.30 -22.33
CA LYS A 48 61.35 8.77 -22.28
C LYS A 48 61.68 9.79 -23.37
N HIS A 49 61.13 9.63 -24.58
CA HIS A 49 61.28 10.63 -25.63
C HIS A 49 60.57 11.94 -25.28
N LEU A 50 59.37 11.85 -24.70
CA LEU A 50 58.64 13.01 -24.22
C LEU A 50 59.41 13.74 -23.11
N ASP A 51 60.01 13.02 -22.16
CA ASP A 51 60.88 13.60 -21.14
C ASP A 51 62.07 14.34 -21.73
N THR A 52 62.69 13.75 -22.75
CA THR A 52 63.84 14.35 -23.44
C THR A 52 63.44 15.65 -24.16
N LEU A 53 62.28 15.67 -24.81
CA LEU A 53 61.75 16.87 -25.47
C LEU A 53 61.47 17.99 -24.45
N LEU A 54 60.77 17.65 -23.37
CA LEU A 54 60.34 18.63 -22.36
C LEU A 54 61.51 19.19 -21.54
N ALA A 55 62.64 18.47 -21.47
CA ALA A 55 63.87 18.94 -20.84
C ALA A 55 64.58 20.06 -21.65
N GLN A 56 64.26 20.24 -22.94
CA GLN A 56 64.88 21.26 -23.81
C GLN A 56 64.26 22.65 -23.65
N GLY A 57 63.17 22.79 -22.89
CA GLY A 57 62.43 24.04 -22.69
C GLY A 57 60.98 23.95 -23.18
N PRO A 58 60.29 25.11 -23.33
CA PRO A 58 58.92 25.14 -23.83
C PRO A 58 58.78 24.47 -25.20
N ALA A 59 58.02 23.38 -25.24
CA ALA A 59 57.70 22.67 -26.48
C ALA A 59 56.63 23.47 -27.24
N VAL A 60 57.07 24.45 -28.03
CA VAL A 60 56.18 25.27 -28.85
C VAL A 60 55.83 24.49 -30.12
N SER A 61 54.54 24.39 -30.42
CA SER A 61 54.06 23.76 -31.65
C SER A 61 54.52 24.57 -32.87
N PRO A 62 55.13 23.92 -33.88
CA PRO A 62 55.53 24.59 -35.11
C PRO A 62 54.33 24.90 -36.03
N LEU A 63 53.14 24.35 -35.72
CA LEU A 63 51.92 24.56 -36.49
C LEU A 63 51.28 25.90 -36.11
N ALA A 64 50.61 26.55 -37.06
CA ALA A 64 49.87 27.77 -36.77
C ALA A 64 48.65 27.47 -35.86
N GLN A 65 48.42 28.33 -34.87
CA GLN A 65 47.26 28.22 -33.98
C GLN A 65 45.95 28.48 -34.73
N ASP A 66 45.03 27.53 -34.72
CA ASP A 66 43.65 27.73 -35.17
C ASP A 66 42.88 28.62 -34.19
N LYS A 67 42.84 29.92 -34.50
CA LYS A 67 42.18 30.94 -33.67
C LYS A 67 40.65 30.77 -33.64
N SER A 68 40.06 30.19 -34.69
CA SER A 68 38.60 30.03 -34.79
C SER A 68 38.12 28.90 -33.87
N LEU A 69 38.79 27.74 -33.95
CA LEU A 69 38.55 26.59 -33.09
C LEU A 69 38.83 26.93 -31.62
N LEU A 70 39.92 27.67 -31.36
CA LEU A 70 40.27 28.16 -30.03
C LEU A 70 39.12 28.99 -29.44
N LYS A 71 38.70 30.04 -30.15
CA LYS A 71 37.65 30.95 -29.65
C LYS A 71 36.32 30.23 -29.46
N GLN A 72 35.93 29.36 -30.40
CA GLN A 72 34.70 28.57 -30.28
C GLN A 72 34.75 27.63 -29.06
N THR A 73 35.89 26.98 -28.81
CA THR A 73 36.07 26.07 -27.68
C THR A 73 36.08 26.83 -26.36
N GLN A 74 36.76 27.98 -26.31
CA GLN A 74 36.76 28.87 -25.14
C GLN A 74 35.34 29.34 -24.79
N THR A 75 34.56 29.85 -25.75
CA THR A 75 33.17 30.26 -25.52
C THR A 75 32.30 29.11 -25.02
N ARG A 76 32.45 27.91 -25.59
CA ARG A 76 31.71 26.72 -25.16
C ARG A 76 32.04 26.31 -23.72
N LEU A 77 33.33 26.26 -23.38
CA LEU A 77 33.77 25.85 -22.03
C LEU A 77 33.46 26.93 -20.99
N ALA A 78 33.47 28.21 -21.38
CA ALA A 78 33.09 29.34 -20.53
C ALA A 78 31.60 29.36 -20.15
N ALA A 79 30.72 28.67 -20.90
CA ALA A 79 29.28 28.61 -20.62
C ALA A 79 28.92 27.91 -19.29
N THR A 80 29.79 27.03 -18.80
CA THR A 80 29.65 26.42 -17.46
C THR A 80 30.15 27.40 -16.39
N SER A 81 29.59 27.45 -15.19
CA SER A 81 30.15 28.32 -14.14
C SER A 81 31.50 27.80 -13.62
N LEU A 82 32.41 28.70 -13.20
CA LEU A 82 33.69 28.32 -12.57
C LEU A 82 33.49 27.32 -11.40
N PRO A 83 32.57 27.52 -10.45
CA PRO A 83 32.30 26.54 -9.39
C PRO A 83 31.92 25.15 -9.93
N SER A 84 31.13 25.09 -11.00
CA SER A 84 30.73 23.80 -11.59
C SER A 84 31.91 23.09 -12.26
N ARG A 85 32.80 23.84 -12.92
CA ARG A 85 34.03 23.27 -13.51
C ARG A 85 35.01 22.78 -12.45
N ILE A 86 35.19 23.54 -11.36
CA ILE A 86 35.99 23.11 -10.19
C ILE A 86 35.42 21.81 -9.65
N TYR A 87 34.10 21.75 -9.43
CA TYR A 87 33.45 20.55 -8.93
C TYR A 87 33.64 19.33 -9.85
N GLN A 88 33.49 19.50 -11.16
CA GLN A 88 33.77 18.44 -12.15
C GLN A 88 35.23 17.98 -12.12
N ARG A 89 36.19 18.91 -11.89
CA ARG A 89 37.60 18.57 -11.74
C ARG A 89 37.86 17.74 -10.48
N LEU A 90 37.29 18.15 -9.34
CA LEU A 90 37.36 17.41 -8.07
C LEU A 90 36.83 15.98 -8.24
N LYS A 91 35.68 15.80 -8.91
CA LYS A 91 35.15 14.46 -9.21
C LYS A 91 36.11 13.64 -10.09
N ARG A 92 36.70 14.26 -11.11
CA ARG A 92 37.62 13.59 -12.06
C ARG A 92 38.96 13.22 -11.43
N GLN A 93 39.46 14.00 -10.47
CA GLN A 93 40.65 13.68 -9.68
C GLN A 93 40.41 12.52 -8.70
N GLY A 94 39.16 12.06 -8.55
CA GLY A 94 38.83 10.98 -7.64
C GLY A 94 39.04 11.37 -6.19
N VAL A 95 38.72 12.62 -5.83
CA VAL A 95 38.73 13.06 -4.43
C VAL A 95 37.87 12.09 -3.60
N GLY A 96 38.45 11.53 -2.54
CA GLY A 96 37.79 10.51 -1.73
C GLY A 96 37.86 9.08 -2.28
N SER A 97 38.64 8.80 -3.32
CA SER A 97 38.81 7.43 -3.87
C SER A 97 39.46 6.43 -2.90
N GLY A 98 40.25 6.91 -1.94
CA GLY A 98 40.83 6.10 -0.86
C GLY A 98 39.89 5.86 0.33
N ILE A 99 38.70 6.46 0.33
CA ILE A 99 37.72 6.34 1.40
C ILE A 99 36.75 5.22 1.05
N ALA A 100 36.48 4.35 2.01
CA ALA A 100 35.58 3.23 1.81
C ALA A 100 34.17 3.71 1.43
N GLU A 101 33.52 2.99 0.53
CA GLU A 101 32.11 3.18 0.24
C GLU A 101 31.23 2.86 1.47
N PHE A 102 30.13 3.58 1.60
CA PHE A 102 29.06 3.18 2.52
C PHE A 102 28.41 1.91 1.99
N ASN A 103 28.06 0.96 2.87
CA ASN A 103 27.45 -0.30 2.49
C ASN A 103 26.34 -0.67 3.47
N ALA A 104 25.12 -0.91 2.96
CA ALA A 104 23.94 -1.17 3.80
C ALA A 104 24.08 -2.45 4.64
N ILE A 105 24.72 -3.50 4.11
CA ILE A 105 24.93 -4.76 4.84
C ILE A 105 25.94 -4.55 5.96
N LYS A 106 27.03 -3.81 5.72
CA LYS A 106 27.99 -3.46 6.78
C LYS A 106 27.35 -2.60 7.87
N ALA A 107 26.47 -1.69 7.48
CA ALA A 107 25.77 -0.79 8.39
C ALA A 107 24.67 -1.48 9.22
N GLY A 108 23.84 -2.32 8.59
CA GLY A 108 22.69 -3.00 9.23
C GLY A 108 23.01 -4.39 9.79
N GLY A 109 24.12 -5.00 9.40
CA GLY A 109 24.52 -6.35 9.83
C GLY A 109 23.98 -7.48 8.94
N PRO A 110 24.24 -8.76 9.31
CA PRO A 110 24.01 -9.92 8.46
C PRO A 110 22.54 -10.22 8.16
N ALA A 111 21.60 -9.71 8.98
CA ALA A 111 20.16 -9.86 8.76
C ALA A 111 19.59 -8.85 7.74
N THR A 112 20.36 -7.83 7.35
CA THR A 112 19.93 -6.81 6.36
C THR A 112 19.38 -7.41 5.06
N PRO A 113 20.07 -8.35 4.36
CA PRO A 113 19.56 -8.94 3.12
C PRO A 113 18.34 -9.84 3.29
N LEU A 114 17.93 -10.18 4.53
CA LEU A 114 16.71 -10.96 4.78
C LEU A 114 15.45 -10.10 4.79
N VAL A 115 15.60 -8.78 5.00
CA VAL A 115 14.47 -7.87 5.21
C VAL A 115 14.49 -6.67 4.27
N PHE A 116 15.65 -6.26 3.76
CA PHE A 116 15.76 -5.14 2.83
C PHE A 116 16.09 -5.61 1.42
N ARG A 117 15.63 -4.81 0.46
CA ARG A 117 16.05 -4.85 -0.94
C ARG A 117 16.15 -3.42 -1.47
N ARG A 118 16.79 -3.26 -2.63
CA ARG A 118 16.72 -2.03 -3.41
C ARG A 118 15.59 -2.12 -4.43
N ALA A 119 14.77 -1.08 -4.54
CA ALA A 119 13.70 -1.01 -5.54
C ALA A 119 14.25 -0.96 -6.98
N SER A 120 15.45 -0.39 -7.17
CA SER A 120 16.20 -0.34 -8.43
C SER A 120 16.73 -1.70 -8.90
N GLY A 121 16.73 -2.72 -8.05
CA GLY A 121 17.33 -4.03 -8.32
C GLY A 121 18.85 -4.09 -8.16
N LEU A 122 19.51 -2.99 -7.79
CA LEU A 122 20.93 -2.98 -7.47
C LEU A 122 21.20 -3.78 -6.17
N PRO A 123 22.37 -4.44 -6.04
CA PRO A 123 22.68 -5.23 -4.85
C PRO A 123 22.89 -4.32 -3.63
N LEU A 124 22.51 -4.79 -2.44
CA LEU A 124 22.76 -4.07 -1.17
C LEU A 124 24.26 -3.91 -0.85
N THR A 125 25.11 -4.72 -1.51
CA THR A 125 26.56 -4.59 -1.42
C THR A 125 27.08 -3.36 -2.16
N GLN A 126 26.38 -2.87 -3.17
CA GLN A 126 26.71 -1.63 -3.86
C GLN A 126 26.04 -0.46 -3.15
N GLY A 127 26.84 0.30 -2.38
CA GLY A 127 26.33 1.48 -1.68
C GLY A 127 26.85 2.79 -2.25
N ILE A 128 27.12 3.75 -1.36
CA ILE A 128 27.41 5.13 -1.75
C ILE A 128 28.92 5.33 -1.86
N PRO A 129 29.44 5.90 -2.97
CA PRO A 129 30.86 6.15 -3.14
C PRO A 129 31.45 6.92 -1.95
N GLY A 130 32.68 6.56 -1.55
CA GLY A 130 33.35 7.12 -0.38
C GLY A 130 33.45 8.65 -0.36
N VAL A 131 33.45 9.30 -1.52
CA VAL A 131 33.42 10.78 -1.63
C VAL A 131 32.15 11.40 -1.04
N PHE A 132 31.02 10.67 -1.00
CA PHE A 132 29.75 11.13 -0.45
C PHE A 132 29.44 10.52 0.92
N THR A 133 30.48 10.18 1.70
CA THR A 133 30.34 9.79 3.11
C THR A 133 30.78 10.94 4.02
N TYR A 134 30.49 10.84 5.31
CA TYR A 134 30.94 11.76 6.34
C TYR A 134 32.47 11.91 6.30
N ASP A 135 33.19 10.79 6.24
CA ASP A 135 34.64 10.78 6.09
C ASP A 135 35.07 11.34 4.72
N GLY A 136 34.31 11.04 3.66
CA GLY A 136 34.46 11.62 2.32
C GLY A 136 34.52 13.14 2.33
N TYR A 137 33.57 13.74 3.04
CA TYR A 137 33.46 15.18 3.19
C TYR A 137 34.62 15.77 4.00
N HIS A 138 34.82 15.26 5.22
CA HIS A 138 35.75 15.85 6.20
C HIS A 138 37.22 15.57 5.88
N LYS A 139 37.56 14.36 5.42
CA LYS A 139 38.94 13.92 5.19
C LYS A 139 39.36 14.01 3.73
N GLY A 140 38.41 14.02 2.80
CA GLY A 140 38.66 14.12 1.36
C GLY A 140 38.36 15.52 0.82
N PHE A 141 37.07 15.80 0.61
CA PHE A 141 36.60 16.96 -0.13
C PHE A 141 37.06 18.31 0.48
N GLN A 142 36.94 18.48 1.80
CA GLN A 142 37.33 19.73 2.45
C GLN A 142 38.82 20.07 2.34
N ASN A 143 39.67 19.05 2.25
CA ASN A 143 41.12 19.24 2.12
C ASN A 143 41.53 19.70 0.71
N GLU A 144 40.77 19.29 -0.31
CA GLU A 144 41.11 19.55 -1.72
C GLU A 144 40.36 20.75 -2.31
N VAL A 145 39.17 21.10 -1.79
CA VAL A 145 38.31 22.12 -2.43
C VAL A 145 38.99 23.47 -2.55
N THR A 146 39.77 23.89 -1.55
CA THR A 146 40.44 25.20 -1.54
C THR A 146 41.59 25.24 -2.54
N SER A 147 42.47 24.23 -2.55
CA SER A 147 43.63 24.15 -3.44
C SER A 147 43.22 24.05 -4.91
N VAL A 148 42.24 23.20 -5.21
CA VAL A 148 41.75 23.00 -6.59
C VAL A 148 40.96 24.21 -7.09
N SER A 149 40.22 24.89 -6.20
CA SER A 149 39.54 26.15 -6.55
C SER A 149 40.53 27.23 -6.94
N GLN A 150 41.63 27.37 -6.18
CA GLN A 150 42.69 28.33 -6.49
C GLN A 150 43.36 27.99 -7.82
N GLN A 151 43.79 26.73 -7.98
CA GLN A 151 44.45 26.28 -9.20
C GLN A 151 43.61 26.55 -10.46
N LEU A 152 42.32 26.20 -10.45
CA LEU A 152 41.49 26.39 -11.64
C LEU A 152 41.16 27.87 -11.88
N ALA A 153 40.97 28.66 -10.82
CA ALA A 153 40.71 30.10 -10.95
C ALA A 153 41.91 30.85 -11.56
N ASP A 154 43.13 30.41 -11.30
CA ASP A 154 44.35 30.96 -11.90
C ASP A 154 44.54 30.47 -13.34
N GLU A 155 44.21 29.20 -13.62
CA GLU A 155 44.29 28.63 -14.96
C GLU A 155 43.30 29.24 -15.97
N GLU A 156 42.08 29.56 -15.54
CA GLU A 156 41.03 30.01 -16.47
C GLU A 156 41.33 31.32 -17.18
N VAL A 157 42.11 32.22 -16.56
CA VAL A 157 42.44 33.54 -17.12
C VAL A 157 43.15 33.40 -18.46
N TRP A 158 44.13 32.50 -18.53
CA TRP A 158 44.93 32.28 -19.74
C TRP A 158 44.40 31.15 -20.62
N VAL A 159 43.76 30.11 -20.04
CA VAL A 159 43.20 28.99 -20.83
C VAL A 159 41.93 29.39 -21.57
N LEU A 160 41.00 30.06 -20.89
CA LEU A 160 39.70 30.43 -21.47
C LEU A 160 39.71 31.85 -22.06
N GLY A 161 40.75 32.64 -21.82
CA GLY A 161 40.85 34.02 -22.32
C GLY A 161 39.76 34.93 -21.74
N VAL A 162 39.22 34.59 -20.56
CA VAL A 162 38.22 35.41 -19.88
C VAL A 162 38.94 36.60 -19.27
N ALA A 163 38.63 37.82 -19.72
CA ALA A 163 39.24 39.03 -19.19
C ALA A 163 39.00 39.12 -17.68
N GLN A 164 40.00 39.59 -16.93
CA GLN A 164 39.98 39.78 -15.46
C GLN A 164 38.84 40.71 -14.96
N ILE A 165 38.04 41.26 -15.88
CA ILE A 165 37.12 42.40 -15.75
C ILE A 165 35.79 42.04 -15.04
N GLU A 166 35.47 40.76 -14.83
CA GLU A 166 34.27 40.36 -14.05
C GLU A 166 34.58 39.89 -12.62
N ARG A 167 35.81 40.10 -12.11
CA ARG A 167 36.08 39.96 -10.67
C ARG A 167 35.96 41.35 -10.03
N PRO A 168 34.89 41.66 -9.27
CA PRO A 168 34.91 42.86 -8.45
C PRO A 168 36.18 42.80 -7.59
N ALA A 169 36.93 43.90 -7.56
CA ALA A 169 38.18 44.04 -6.81
C ALA A 169 37.91 43.88 -5.31
N LEU A 170 37.72 42.65 -4.86
CA LEU A 170 37.63 42.24 -3.48
C LEU A 170 39.01 41.77 -3.04
N VAL A 171 39.34 42.01 -1.78
CA VAL A 171 40.59 41.66 -1.10
C VAL A 171 41.14 40.31 -1.59
N PRO A 172 42.45 40.20 -1.91
CA PRO A 172 43.08 38.92 -2.24
C PRO A 172 42.72 37.86 -1.18
N GLY A 173 42.14 36.72 -1.59
CA GLY A 173 41.61 35.70 -0.67
C GLY A 173 40.08 35.68 -0.50
N PHE A 174 39.39 36.82 -0.58
CA PHE A 174 37.94 36.90 -0.29
C PHE A 174 37.06 36.40 -1.44
N ALA A 175 37.43 36.68 -2.69
CA ALA A 175 36.73 36.11 -3.85
C ALA A 175 36.95 34.59 -3.96
N GLN A 176 38.10 34.08 -3.50
CA GLN A 176 38.47 32.67 -3.57
C GLN A 176 37.71 31.83 -2.53
N SER A 177 37.53 32.34 -1.31
CA SER A 177 36.69 31.67 -0.31
C SER A 177 35.23 31.60 -0.72
N GLN A 178 34.69 32.62 -1.39
CA GLN A 178 33.34 32.59 -1.96
C GLN A 178 33.17 31.56 -3.08
N VAL A 179 34.15 31.42 -3.98
CA VAL A 179 34.12 30.38 -5.01
C VAL A 179 34.18 28.99 -4.38
N ALA A 180 35.05 28.77 -3.40
CA ALA A 180 35.13 27.50 -2.66
C ALA A 180 33.80 27.18 -1.94
N ASP A 181 33.13 28.18 -1.34
CA ASP A 181 31.79 28.01 -0.74
C ASP A 181 30.72 27.67 -1.78
N GLN A 182 30.77 28.27 -2.97
CA GLN A 182 29.87 27.89 -4.06
C GLN A 182 30.10 26.45 -4.54
N VAL A 183 31.36 26.00 -4.61
CA VAL A 183 31.72 24.61 -4.93
C VAL A 183 31.23 23.66 -3.84
N ARG A 184 31.43 24.01 -2.55
CA ARG A 184 30.88 23.28 -1.40
C ARG A 184 29.36 23.14 -1.52
N ARG A 185 28.65 24.22 -1.85
CA ARG A 185 27.19 24.18 -2.04
C ARG A 185 26.78 23.25 -3.19
N ILE A 186 27.50 23.21 -4.31
CA ILE A 186 27.23 22.24 -5.39
C ILE A 186 27.44 20.81 -4.89
N TYR A 187 28.56 20.54 -4.23
CA TYR A 187 28.87 19.22 -3.67
C TYR A 187 27.82 18.78 -2.64
N LEU A 188 27.41 19.64 -1.71
CA LEU A 188 26.44 19.32 -0.67
C LEU A 188 25.04 19.08 -1.23
N ASN A 189 24.65 19.76 -2.31
CA ASN A 189 23.41 19.46 -3.01
C ASN A 189 23.46 18.09 -3.71
N ASP A 190 24.60 17.72 -4.31
CA ASP A 190 24.79 16.38 -4.89
C ASP A 190 24.82 15.30 -3.79
N TYR A 191 25.42 15.61 -2.64
CA TYR A 191 25.41 14.77 -1.45
C TYR A 191 23.97 14.47 -1.00
N VAL A 192 23.13 15.50 -0.85
CA VAL A 192 21.71 15.33 -0.53
C VAL A 192 21.04 14.41 -1.53
N ARG A 193 21.21 14.67 -2.84
CA ARG A 193 20.58 13.89 -3.90
C ARG A 193 20.96 12.40 -3.83
N VAL A 194 22.25 12.10 -3.71
CA VAL A 194 22.77 10.72 -3.65
C VAL A 194 22.17 9.97 -2.45
N TRP A 195 22.09 10.63 -1.29
CA TRP A 195 21.52 10.03 -0.09
C TRP A 195 20.00 9.88 -0.16
N GLU A 196 19.27 10.88 -0.67
CA GLU A 196 17.82 10.80 -0.87
C GLU A 196 17.46 9.65 -1.83
N GLU A 197 18.17 9.53 -2.95
CA GLU A 197 17.99 8.43 -3.91
C GLU A 197 18.24 7.08 -3.26
N PHE A 198 19.35 6.93 -2.52
CA PHE A 198 19.68 5.68 -1.84
C PHE A 198 18.66 5.29 -0.76
N ILE A 199 18.27 6.23 0.10
CA ILE A 199 17.29 6.01 1.17
C ILE A 199 15.91 5.68 0.60
N ALA A 200 15.48 6.40 -0.44
CA ALA A 200 14.21 6.13 -1.11
C ALA A 200 14.18 4.75 -1.77
N ASP A 201 15.34 4.28 -2.24
CA ASP A 201 15.50 2.99 -2.91
C ASP A 201 15.53 1.80 -1.93
N LEU A 202 15.90 2.01 -0.66
CA LEU A 202 15.80 0.98 0.38
C LEU A 202 14.34 0.68 0.72
N LYS A 203 13.90 -0.55 0.42
CA LYS A 203 12.54 -1.03 0.67
C LYS A 203 12.53 -2.37 1.38
N LEU A 204 11.40 -2.68 2.00
CA LEU A 204 11.13 -4.01 2.54
C LEU A 204 11.17 -5.06 1.41
N GLN A 205 11.84 -6.18 1.67
CA GLN A 205 11.66 -7.40 0.89
C GLN A 205 10.24 -7.91 1.13
N THR A 206 9.38 -7.76 0.13
CA THR A 206 7.94 -8.03 0.25
C THR A 206 7.70 -9.52 0.52
N PRO A 207 7.12 -9.89 1.67
CA PRO A 207 6.78 -11.28 1.94
C PRO A 207 5.73 -11.80 0.96
N THR A 208 5.88 -13.05 0.53
CA THR A 208 4.95 -13.72 -0.40
C THR A 208 4.02 -14.72 0.30
N SER A 209 4.31 -15.05 1.55
CA SER A 209 3.50 -15.93 2.39
C SER A 209 3.33 -15.36 3.80
N LEU A 210 2.31 -15.82 4.52
CA LEU A 210 2.09 -15.42 5.91
C LEU A 210 3.27 -15.83 6.80
N ALA A 211 3.87 -17.00 6.56
CA ALA A 211 5.05 -17.47 7.27
C ALA A 211 6.27 -16.56 7.05
N GLU A 212 6.52 -16.12 5.81
CA GLU A 212 7.55 -15.13 5.53
C GLU A 212 7.27 -13.79 6.22
N ALA A 213 6.02 -13.33 6.21
CA ALA A 213 5.64 -12.07 6.86
C ALA A 213 5.87 -12.11 8.37
N VAL A 214 5.53 -13.23 9.03
CA VAL A 214 5.82 -13.49 10.45
C VAL A 214 7.33 -13.45 10.70
N GLN A 215 8.12 -14.13 9.85
CA GLN A 215 9.57 -14.17 10.01
C GLN A 215 10.23 -12.80 9.80
N THR A 216 9.82 -12.04 8.78
CA THR A 216 10.29 -10.67 8.54
C THR A 216 9.95 -9.76 9.72
N ALA A 217 8.72 -9.83 10.24
CA ALA A 217 8.32 -9.07 11.41
C ALA A 217 9.16 -9.43 12.65
N ARG A 218 9.40 -10.72 12.88
CA ARG A 218 10.25 -11.23 13.97
C ARG A 218 11.68 -10.72 13.89
N THR A 219 12.29 -10.76 12.70
CA THR A 219 13.66 -10.27 12.49
C THR A 219 13.76 -8.75 12.72
N LEU A 220 12.74 -8.00 12.29
CA LEU A 220 12.71 -6.54 12.47
C LEU A 220 12.39 -6.12 13.91
N SER A 221 11.65 -6.93 14.68
CA SER A 221 11.31 -6.65 16.08
C SER A 221 12.32 -7.18 17.09
N ALA A 222 13.32 -7.97 16.65
CA ALA A 222 14.32 -8.54 17.53
C ALA A 222 15.25 -7.46 18.14
N PRO A 223 15.85 -7.71 19.32
CA PRO A 223 16.83 -6.81 19.91
C PRO A 223 18.04 -6.51 19.01
N ASP A 224 18.46 -7.50 18.21
CA ASP A 224 19.55 -7.44 17.23
C ASP A 224 19.06 -7.17 15.80
N ASN A 225 17.95 -6.44 15.65
CA ASN A 225 17.37 -6.12 14.34
C ASN A 225 18.33 -5.31 13.44
N PRO A 226 18.23 -5.45 12.12
CA PRO A 226 19.07 -4.71 11.17
C PRO A 226 18.64 -3.25 10.94
N LEU A 227 17.45 -2.85 11.41
CA LEU A 227 16.88 -1.52 11.13
C LEU A 227 17.57 -0.43 11.96
N VAL A 228 17.68 -0.62 13.27
CA VAL A 228 18.28 0.35 14.19
C VAL A 228 19.74 0.71 13.82
N PRO A 229 20.67 -0.26 13.65
CA PRO A 229 22.05 0.08 13.29
C PRO A 229 22.15 0.73 11.91
N LEU A 230 21.32 0.30 10.94
CA LEU A 230 21.23 0.95 9.63
C LEU A 230 20.80 2.42 9.76
N LEU A 231 19.71 2.72 10.47
CA LEU A 231 19.22 4.10 10.65
C LEU A 231 20.25 4.98 11.36
N ARG A 232 20.97 4.46 12.36
CA ARG A 232 22.05 5.19 13.04
C ARG A 232 23.20 5.52 12.08
N ALA A 233 23.58 4.57 11.22
CA ALA A 233 24.59 4.79 10.20
C ALA A 233 24.14 5.83 9.18
N LEU A 234 22.90 5.74 8.65
CA LEU A 234 22.32 6.75 7.76
C LEU A 234 22.35 8.14 8.42
N SER A 235 21.90 8.23 9.68
CA SER A 235 21.92 9.47 10.44
C SER A 235 23.33 10.03 10.64
N HIS A 236 24.33 9.19 10.85
CA HIS A 236 25.72 9.62 11.01
C HIS A 236 26.25 10.22 9.70
N GLU A 237 26.07 9.50 8.60
CA GLU A 237 26.52 9.93 7.27
C GLU A 237 25.84 11.21 6.80
N THR A 238 24.62 11.50 7.26
CA THR A 238 23.88 12.72 6.91
C THR A 238 23.93 13.81 7.98
N THR A 239 24.91 13.77 8.89
CA THR A 239 25.11 14.82 9.91
C THR A 239 26.52 15.38 9.83
N LEU A 240 26.72 16.34 8.93
CA LEU A 240 28.04 16.86 8.58
C LEU A 240 28.53 17.95 9.54
N SER A 241 27.65 18.63 10.28
CA SER A 241 28.03 19.65 11.27
C SER A 241 28.71 19.10 12.54
N LEU A 242 28.65 17.79 12.78
CA LEU A 242 29.41 17.17 13.86
C LEU A 242 30.91 17.30 13.55
N ALA A 243 31.68 17.86 14.49
CA ALA A 243 33.13 17.90 14.35
C ALA A 243 33.72 16.47 14.50
N PRO A 244 34.76 16.09 13.73
CA PRO A 244 35.38 14.77 13.77
C PRO A 244 35.77 14.28 15.18
N ASP A 245 36.20 15.19 16.06
CA ASP A 245 36.63 14.89 17.43
C ASP A 245 35.51 14.52 18.41
N LEU A 246 34.25 14.80 18.06
CA LEU A 246 33.08 14.47 18.88
C LEU A 246 32.43 13.14 18.44
N ALA A 247 32.54 12.77 17.16
CA ALA A 247 31.97 11.53 16.62
C ALA A 247 32.72 10.27 17.09
N GLY A 248 34.03 10.36 17.32
CA GLY A 248 34.86 9.22 17.77
C GLY A 248 34.72 8.84 19.25
N LYS A 249 33.94 9.58 20.05
CA LYS A 249 33.78 9.35 21.50
C LYS A 249 32.31 9.25 21.92
N ALA A 250 31.54 8.44 21.21
CA ALA A 250 30.20 8.04 21.61
C ALA A 250 30.26 7.03 22.78
N GLY A 251 30.53 7.54 23.98
CA GLY A 251 30.52 6.78 25.23
C GLY A 251 31.02 7.65 26.38
N SER A 252 30.10 8.07 27.26
CA SER A 252 30.28 8.79 28.54
C SER A 252 30.97 10.17 28.57
N VAL A 253 31.93 10.49 27.70
CA VAL A 253 32.75 11.73 27.82
C VAL A 253 32.06 13.00 27.29
N VAL A 254 30.96 12.86 26.53
CA VAL A 254 30.23 13.98 25.91
C VAL A 254 29.47 14.83 26.93
N ARG A 255 28.99 14.25 28.04
CA ARG A 255 28.28 15.02 29.09
C ARG A 255 29.24 15.90 29.90
N ASP A 256 30.41 15.37 30.27
CA ASP A 256 31.34 16.08 31.14
C ASP A 256 32.04 17.26 30.46
N LYS A 257 32.29 17.19 29.14
CA LYS A 257 32.94 18.30 28.42
C LYS A 257 31.97 19.43 28.05
N LEU A 258 30.69 19.12 27.83
CA LEU A 258 29.67 20.13 27.52
C LEU A 258 29.26 20.94 28.76
N GLU A 259 29.22 20.30 29.93
CA GLU A 259 28.98 20.98 31.22
C GLU A 259 30.20 21.81 31.65
N LYS A 260 31.43 21.30 31.49
CA LYS A 260 32.65 22.06 31.83
C LYS A 260 32.83 23.31 30.96
N SER A 261 32.48 23.26 29.68
CA SER A 261 32.52 24.45 28.81
C SER A 261 31.44 25.48 29.17
N ARG A 262 30.22 25.05 29.56
CA ARG A 262 29.19 25.95 30.10
C ARG A 262 29.61 26.61 31.43
N THR A 263 30.25 25.84 32.31
CA THR A 263 30.62 26.33 33.65
C THR A 263 31.86 27.24 33.62
N GLU A 264 32.79 27.05 32.67
CA GLU A 264 33.93 27.97 32.50
C GLU A 264 33.55 29.26 31.78
N LEU A 265 32.67 29.22 30.79
CA LEU A 265 32.15 30.43 30.11
C LEU A 265 31.29 31.29 31.04
N GLY A 266 30.55 30.68 31.97
CA GLY A 266 29.76 31.40 32.98
C GLY A 266 30.59 32.09 34.08
N LYS A 267 31.86 31.70 34.25
CA LYS A 267 32.75 32.28 35.29
C LYS A 267 33.63 33.42 34.77
N LEU A 268 33.77 33.58 33.45
CA LEU A 268 34.63 34.60 32.83
C LEU A 268 33.88 35.88 32.41
N PHE A 269 32.54 35.88 32.35
CA PHE A 269 31.74 37.02 31.90
C PHE A 269 30.68 37.43 32.91
N GLY A 270 31.12 37.90 34.08
CA GLY A 270 30.31 38.74 34.94
C GLY A 270 30.36 40.19 34.44
N THR A 271 29.50 40.55 33.48
CA THR A 271 28.96 41.91 33.22
C THR A 271 28.06 41.88 31.97
N GLN A 272 27.05 42.75 31.97
CA GLN A 272 25.89 42.76 31.05
C GLN A 272 26.21 42.81 29.54
N PRO A 273 25.28 42.35 28.68
CA PRO A 273 25.53 42.11 27.27
C PRO A 273 25.47 43.41 26.46
N VAL A 274 26.54 43.70 25.74
CA VAL A 274 26.48 44.59 24.57
C VAL A 274 26.04 43.73 23.39
N GLU A 275 24.88 44.05 22.83
CA GLU A 275 24.35 43.49 21.59
C GLU A 275 25.31 43.77 20.43
N ALA A 276 26.26 42.86 20.20
CA ALA A 276 26.80 42.63 18.87
C ALA A 276 25.93 41.54 18.24
N ALA A 277 24.95 41.95 17.44
CA ALA A 277 24.21 41.08 16.55
C ALA A 277 25.14 40.52 15.48
N THR A 278 25.97 39.54 15.82
CA THR A 278 26.46 38.56 14.85
C THR A 278 25.39 37.49 14.75
N THR A 279 24.52 37.60 13.74
CA THR A 279 23.76 36.44 13.24
C THR A 279 24.73 35.26 13.15
N PRO A 280 24.46 34.11 13.80
CA PRO A 280 25.29 32.92 13.63
C PRO A 280 25.38 32.64 12.14
N LYS A 281 26.60 32.66 11.57
CA LYS A 281 26.81 32.23 10.18
C LYS A 281 26.25 30.81 10.09
N GLU A 282 25.16 30.66 9.36
CA GLU A 282 24.57 29.36 9.06
C GLU A 282 25.67 28.50 8.43
N GLN A 283 26.09 27.44 9.11
CA GLN A 283 27.12 26.52 8.62
C GLN A 283 26.65 25.96 7.27
N ILE A 284 27.52 25.92 6.27
CA ILE A 284 27.13 25.50 4.91
C ILE A 284 26.65 24.04 4.89
N GLU A 285 27.13 23.23 5.84
CA GLU A 285 26.72 21.86 6.15
C GLU A 285 25.21 21.73 6.46
N SER A 286 24.56 22.83 6.89
CA SER A 286 23.11 22.89 7.12
C SER A 286 22.29 22.46 5.90
N ILE A 287 22.85 22.55 4.68
CA ILE A 287 22.22 22.07 3.45
C ILE A 287 21.93 20.57 3.54
N VAL A 288 22.88 19.77 4.03
CA VAL A 288 22.69 18.33 4.22
C VAL A 288 21.90 18.09 5.51
N ASP A 289 22.30 18.77 6.58
CA ASP A 289 21.72 18.50 7.87
C ASP A 289 20.22 18.77 7.86
N SER A 290 19.77 19.97 7.50
CA SER A 290 18.35 20.34 7.52
C SER A 290 17.48 19.34 6.77
N ARG A 291 17.96 18.80 5.64
CA ARG A 291 17.26 17.80 4.82
C ARG A 291 17.02 16.47 5.53
N PHE A 292 17.98 15.99 6.30
CA PHE A 292 17.89 14.69 7.00
C PHE A 292 17.56 14.81 8.49
N THR A 293 16.96 15.93 8.90
CA THR A 293 16.55 16.17 10.30
C THR A 293 15.64 15.06 10.84
N ALA A 294 14.71 14.54 10.04
CA ALA A 294 13.81 13.47 10.45
C ALA A 294 14.55 12.15 10.76
N LEU A 295 15.60 11.82 9.99
CA LEU A 295 16.44 10.64 10.24
C LEU A 295 17.24 10.76 11.53
N ARG A 296 17.75 11.97 11.84
CA ARG A 296 18.38 12.21 13.14
C ARG A 296 17.37 12.05 14.27
N GLN A 297 16.23 12.72 14.17
CA GLN A 297 15.21 12.74 15.22
C GLN A 297 14.71 11.34 15.58
N ILE A 298 14.58 10.42 14.61
CA ILE A 298 14.11 9.06 14.91
C ILE A 298 15.13 8.22 15.70
N VAL A 299 16.44 8.47 15.53
CA VAL A 299 17.50 7.71 16.23
C VAL A 299 18.05 8.41 17.47
N THR A 300 17.74 9.69 17.68
CA THR A 300 18.16 10.45 18.85
C THR A 300 17.04 10.57 19.89
N SER A 301 17.39 10.43 21.17
CA SER A 301 16.46 10.67 22.27
C SER A 301 16.10 12.16 22.39
N PRO A 302 14.81 12.54 22.46
CA PRO A 302 14.40 13.91 22.76
C PRO A 302 15.01 14.38 24.09
N GLY A 303 15.77 15.49 24.07
CA GLY A 303 16.41 16.03 25.29
C GLY A 303 17.58 15.20 25.85
N GLY A 304 18.05 14.17 25.16
CA GLY A 304 19.21 13.36 25.58
C GLY A 304 18.96 12.43 26.79
N GLN A 305 17.70 12.31 27.22
CA GLN A 305 17.24 11.43 28.28
C GLN A 305 15.94 10.71 27.83
N GLY A 306 15.94 9.38 27.81
CA GLY A 306 14.78 8.56 27.40
C GLY A 306 15.00 7.72 26.13
N PRO A 307 14.03 6.85 25.77
CA PRO A 307 14.08 6.05 24.55
C PRO A 307 13.99 6.93 23.29
N ALA A 308 14.64 6.50 22.22
CA ALA A 308 14.55 7.17 20.92
C ALA A 308 13.24 6.78 20.22
N PRO A 309 12.67 7.60 19.31
CA PRO A 309 11.44 7.25 18.60
C PRO A 309 11.52 5.94 17.80
N VAL A 310 12.73 5.52 17.39
CA VAL A 310 12.96 4.20 16.79
C VAL A 310 12.57 3.05 17.73
N ASP A 311 12.68 3.20 19.06
CA ASP A 311 12.30 2.14 20.01
C ASP A 311 10.78 1.88 19.98
N ALA A 312 9.98 2.94 19.81
CA ALA A 312 8.54 2.82 19.57
C ALA A 312 8.23 2.11 18.24
N THR A 313 9.04 2.37 17.20
CA THR A 313 8.93 1.66 15.92
C THR A 313 9.17 0.15 16.09
N ILE A 314 10.19 -0.23 16.87
CA ILE A 314 10.48 -1.64 17.19
C ILE A 314 9.34 -2.26 17.99
N ALA A 315 8.76 -1.54 18.95
CA ALA A 315 7.59 -2.00 19.68
C ALA A 315 6.38 -2.25 18.76
N LEU A 316 6.10 -1.33 17.83
CA LEU A 316 5.04 -1.50 16.83
C LEU A 316 5.30 -2.69 15.91
N LEU A 317 6.55 -2.91 15.47
CA LEU A 317 6.93 -4.10 14.70
C LEU A 317 6.72 -5.40 15.49
N ASN A 318 6.95 -5.38 16.80
CA ASN A 318 6.66 -6.51 17.67
C ASN A 318 5.14 -6.78 17.82
N GLU A 319 4.32 -5.72 17.87
CA GLU A 319 2.87 -5.86 17.83
C GLU A 319 2.40 -6.48 16.50
N ILE A 320 2.97 -6.05 15.36
CA ILE A 320 2.72 -6.67 14.04
C ILE A 320 3.10 -8.15 14.07
N TYR A 321 4.30 -8.49 14.56
CA TYR A 321 4.73 -9.89 14.68
C TYR A 321 3.75 -10.73 15.50
N THR A 322 3.34 -10.23 16.67
CA THR A 322 2.40 -10.92 17.56
C THR A 322 1.04 -11.13 16.90
N PHE A 323 0.51 -10.11 16.22
CA PHE A 323 -0.73 -10.21 15.47
C PHE A 323 -0.63 -11.23 14.34
N LEU A 324 0.42 -11.18 13.51
CA LEU A 324 0.58 -12.11 12.39
C LEU A 324 0.73 -13.55 12.87
N ASN A 325 1.46 -13.77 13.98
CA ASN A 325 1.65 -15.11 14.55
C ASN A 325 0.35 -15.69 15.14
N THR A 326 -0.45 -14.86 15.83
CA THR A 326 -1.76 -15.30 16.35
C THR A 326 -2.76 -15.53 15.23
N ALA A 327 -2.76 -14.67 14.21
CA ALA A 327 -3.58 -14.84 13.02
C ALA A 327 -3.21 -16.10 12.23
N ASP A 328 -1.91 -16.38 12.03
CA ASP A 328 -1.43 -17.60 11.36
C ASP A 328 -1.94 -18.87 12.06
N THR A 329 -1.88 -18.89 13.39
CA THR A 329 -2.41 -20.00 14.20
C THR A 329 -3.93 -20.16 14.02
N ALA A 330 -4.66 -19.04 14.07
CA ALA A 330 -6.13 -19.04 13.95
C ALA A 330 -6.58 -19.51 12.56
N VAL A 331 -6.00 -18.97 11.48
CA VAL A 331 -6.40 -19.32 10.12
C VAL A 331 -6.02 -20.75 9.74
N LYS A 332 -4.90 -21.28 10.25
CA LYS A 332 -4.55 -22.70 10.11
C LYS A 332 -5.53 -23.63 10.81
N ALA A 333 -6.10 -23.18 11.93
CA ALA A 333 -7.16 -23.90 12.63
C ALA A 333 -8.57 -23.70 12.01
N GLY A 334 -8.68 -22.95 10.91
CA GLY A 334 -9.97 -22.64 10.27
C GLY A 334 -10.80 -21.59 11.01
N ASN A 335 -10.24 -20.94 12.02
CA ASN A 335 -10.92 -19.91 12.81
C ASN A 335 -10.67 -18.51 12.22
N PRO A 336 -11.60 -17.55 12.43
CA PRO A 336 -11.37 -16.16 12.05
C PRO A 336 -10.17 -15.58 12.82
N PRO A 337 -9.37 -14.68 12.21
CA PRO A 337 -8.29 -14.01 12.91
C PRO A 337 -8.84 -13.12 14.04
N PRO A 338 -8.09 -12.95 15.14
CA PRO A 338 -8.51 -12.07 16.23
C PRO A 338 -8.58 -10.60 15.76
N PRO A 339 -9.48 -9.79 16.35
CA PRO A 339 -9.53 -8.36 16.07
C PRO A 339 -8.22 -7.69 16.48
N SER A 340 -7.81 -6.67 15.72
CA SER A 340 -6.52 -6.00 15.94
C SER A 340 -6.58 -4.51 15.61
N GLU A 341 -6.07 -3.69 16.52
CA GLU A 341 -5.87 -2.25 16.34
C GLU A 341 -4.52 -1.91 15.67
N VAL A 342 -3.66 -2.91 15.47
CA VAL A 342 -2.32 -2.73 14.88
C VAL A 342 -2.36 -1.97 13.54
N PRO A 343 -3.28 -2.24 12.60
CA PRO A 343 -3.34 -1.49 11.35
C PRO A 343 -3.62 0.01 11.55
N ASN A 344 -4.46 0.36 12.52
CA ASN A 344 -4.76 1.76 12.86
C ASN A 344 -3.53 2.45 13.49
N LYS A 345 -2.81 1.76 14.38
CA LYS A 345 -1.55 2.24 14.95
C LYS A 345 -0.49 2.46 13.87
N VAL A 346 -0.32 1.50 12.95
CA VAL A 346 0.61 1.62 11.81
C VAL A 346 0.28 2.84 10.95
N LYS A 347 -1.01 3.10 10.69
CA LYS A 347 -1.41 4.30 9.93
C LYS A 347 -1.07 5.60 10.67
N ALA A 348 -1.28 5.63 11.99
CA ALA A 348 -1.02 6.82 12.81
C ALA A 348 0.49 7.09 13.00
N GLU A 349 1.28 6.06 13.33
CA GLU A 349 2.71 6.17 13.59
C GLU A 349 3.54 6.22 12.30
N GLY A 350 3.21 5.36 11.33
CA GLY A 350 3.90 5.30 10.04
C GLY A 350 3.81 6.60 9.24
N ALA A 351 2.73 7.38 9.38
CA ALA A 351 2.59 8.68 8.74
C ALA A 351 3.61 9.72 9.22
N ARG A 352 4.16 9.56 10.43
CA ARG A 352 5.15 10.47 11.04
C ARG A 352 6.59 9.99 10.88
N ALA A 353 6.80 8.74 10.46
CA ALA A 353 8.12 8.17 10.30
C ALA A 353 8.81 8.66 9.00
N PRO A 354 10.14 8.86 9.01
CA PRO A 354 10.91 9.09 7.79
C PRO A 354 11.03 7.81 6.94
N GLU A 355 11.45 7.96 5.67
CA GLU A 355 11.91 6.82 4.88
C GLU A 355 13.27 6.33 5.41
N PRO A 356 13.55 5.01 5.38
CA PRO A 356 12.71 3.93 4.84
C PRO A 356 11.70 3.34 5.84
N VAL A 357 11.66 3.85 7.08
CA VAL A 357 10.84 3.29 8.19
C VAL A 357 9.36 3.31 7.83
N ARG A 358 8.86 4.44 7.33
CA ARG A 358 7.46 4.58 6.93
C ARG A 358 7.03 3.51 5.94
N SER A 359 7.74 3.38 4.82
CA SER A 359 7.38 2.39 3.79
C SER A 359 7.54 0.96 4.30
N LEU A 360 8.54 0.67 5.13
CA LEU A 360 8.75 -0.65 5.72
C LEU A 360 7.59 -1.09 6.62
N VAL A 361 7.22 -0.27 7.61
CA VAL A 361 6.15 -0.63 8.58
C VAL A 361 4.79 -0.71 7.88
N THR A 362 4.50 0.23 6.98
CA THR A 362 3.23 0.24 6.24
C THR A 362 3.11 -0.96 5.29
N THR A 363 4.18 -1.28 4.54
CA THR A 363 4.18 -2.43 3.62
C THR A 363 3.99 -3.73 4.38
N LEU A 364 4.73 -3.94 5.47
CA LEU A 364 4.62 -5.16 6.27
C LEU A 364 3.20 -5.35 6.83
N SER A 365 2.60 -4.29 7.35
CA SER A 365 1.23 -4.33 7.88
C SER A 365 0.19 -4.62 6.79
N VAL A 366 0.25 -3.94 5.64
CA VAL A 366 -0.72 -4.12 4.54
C VAL A 366 -0.60 -5.51 3.93
N VAL A 367 0.62 -5.95 3.63
CA VAL A 367 0.87 -7.28 3.05
C VAL A 367 0.45 -8.37 4.03
N GLY A 368 0.84 -8.24 5.30
CA GLY A 368 0.44 -9.18 6.35
C GLY A 368 -1.09 -9.32 6.49
N ASN A 369 -1.82 -8.21 6.55
CA ASN A 369 -3.29 -8.23 6.59
C ASN A 369 -3.90 -8.87 5.32
N THR A 370 -3.38 -8.52 4.14
CA THR A 370 -3.87 -9.07 2.88
C THR A 370 -3.70 -10.59 2.83
N LEU A 371 -2.57 -11.10 3.30
CA LEU A 371 -2.30 -12.54 3.39
C LEU A 371 -3.25 -13.24 4.38
N VAL A 372 -3.40 -12.69 5.60
CA VAL A 372 -4.30 -13.24 6.63
C VAL A 372 -5.73 -13.35 6.11
N TYR A 373 -6.31 -12.24 5.65
CA TYR A 373 -7.70 -12.20 5.20
C TYR A 373 -7.92 -12.93 3.87
N GLY A 374 -6.90 -13.02 3.01
CA GLY A 374 -6.93 -13.87 1.83
C GLY A 374 -7.10 -15.35 2.17
N ILE A 375 -6.34 -15.85 3.16
CA ILE A 375 -6.47 -17.22 3.66
C ILE A 375 -7.83 -17.41 4.34
N THR A 376 -8.27 -16.47 5.19
CA THR A 376 -9.59 -16.53 5.83
C THR A 376 -10.71 -16.61 4.79
N ARG A 377 -10.69 -15.77 3.75
CA ARG A 377 -11.68 -15.80 2.67
C ARG A 377 -11.68 -17.15 1.95
N SER A 378 -10.50 -17.71 1.67
CA SER A 378 -10.39 -19.03 1.03
C SER A 378 -11.03 -20.12 1.89
N ASN A 379 -10.68 -20.18 3.18
CA ASN A 379 -11.24 -21.15 4.12
C ASN A 379 -12.76 -21.00 4.26
N LEU A 380 -13.26 -19.77 4.39
CA LEU A 380 -14.69 -19.49 4.44
C LEU A 380 -15.40 -19.88 3.15
N SER A 381 -14.80 -19.63 1.99
CA SER A 381 -15.40 -20.01 0.70
C SER A 381 -15.55 -21.52 0.57
N GLN A 382 -14.53 -22.28 0.98
CA GLN A 382 -14.59 -23.74 1.03
C GLN A 382 -15.66 -24.23 2.02
N ALA A 383 -15.69 -23.65 3.22
CA ALA A 383 -16.68 -23.99 4.25
C ALA A 383 -18.12 -23.68 3.80
N ILE A 384 -18.35 -22.55 3.12
CA ILE A 384 -19.67 -22.21 2.56
C ILE A 384 -20.13 -23.26 1.57
N ASN A 385 -19.25 -23.66 0.64
CA ASN A 385 -19.62 -24.65 -0.36
C ASN A 385 -19.92 -26.03 0.27
N SER A 386 -19.08 -26.49 1.20
CA SER A 386 -19.23 -27.82 1.81
C SER A 386 -20.35 -27.90 2.85
N GLN A 387 -20.53 -26.86 3.68
CA GLN A 387 -21.51 -26.88 4.77
C GLN A 387 -22.92 -26.45 4.33
N ILE A 388 -23.02 -25.61 3.29
CA ILE A 388 -24.30 -25.06 2.83
C ILE A 388 -24.54 -25.38 1.35
N GLY A 389 -23.58 -25.05 0.49
CA GLY A 389 -23.75 -25.03 -0.97
C GLY A 389 -24.21 -26.36 -1.55
N GLU A 390 -23.58 -27.48 -1.15
CA GLU A 390 -23.91 -28.82 -1.63
C GLU A 390 -25.35 -29.23 -1.29
N PHE A 391 -25.72 -29.17 -0.01
CA PHE A 391 -27.08 -29.49 0.43
C PHE A 391 -28.11 -28.51 -0.16
N CYS A 392 -27.80 -27.22 -0.20
CA CYS A 392 -28.66 -26.20 -0.81
C CYS A 392 -29.01 -26.55 -2.26
N ARG A 393 -28.02 -26.95 -3.08
CA ARG A 393 -28.26 -27.32 -4.48
C ARG A 393 -29.11 -28.58 -4.59
N GLN A 394 -28.85 -29.59 -3.76
CA GLN A 394 -29.66 -30.82 -3.72
C GLN A 394 -31.12 -30.54 -3.35
N ALA A 395 -31.33 -29.66 -2.37
CA ALA A 395 -32.65 -29.31 -1.85
C ALA A 395 -33.45 -28.37 -2.77
N THR A 396 -32.80 -27.43 -3.48
CA THR A 396 -33.50 -26.32 -4.14
C THR A 396 -33.41 -26.31 -5.68
N SER A 397 -32.40 -26.96 -6.28
CA SER A 397 -32.16 -26.85 -7.73
C SER A 397 -33.28 -27.49 -8.55
N GLY A 398 -33.88 -26.70 -9.45
CA GLY A 398 -34.94 -27.16 -10.34
C GLY A 398 -36.19 -27.65 -9.58
N ARG A 399 -36.54 -26.99 -8.47
CA ARG A 399 -37.68 -27.31 -7.60
C ARG A 399 -38.48 -26.05 -7.24
N TYR A 400 -39.78 -26.24 -7.02
CA TYR A 400 -40.70 -25.23 -6.52
C TYR A 400 -40.50 -25.04 -5.00
N PRO A 401 -40.49 -23.81 -4.45
CA PRO A 401 -40.94 -22.55 -5.06
C PRO A 401 -39.87 -21.74 -5.82
N PHE A 402 -38.61 -22.16 -5.81
CA PHE A 402 -37.51 -21.42 -6.46
C PHE A 402 -37.61 -21.39 -7.99
N VAL A 403 -38.15 -22.46 -8.58
CA VAL A 403 -38.51 -22.52 -10.01
C VAL A 403 -40.02 -22.70 -10.12
N ARG A 404 -40.74 -21.63 -10.43
CA ARG A 404 -42.22 -21.58 -10.46
C ARG A 404 -42.85 -22.62 -11.37
N SER A 405 -42.21 -22.94 -12.49
CA SER A 405 -42.66 -23.94 -13.46
C SER A 405 -42.34 -25.39 -13.08
N SER A 406 -41.54 -25.63 -12.03
CA SER A 406 -41.16 -26.99 -11.64
C SER A 406 -42.36 -27.76 -11.10
N GLU A 407 -42.46 -29.04 -11.44
CA GLU A 407 -43.42 -29.99 -10.84
C GLU A 407 -42.88 -30.64 -9.57
N ARG A 408 -41.56 -30.61 -9.37
CA ARG A 408 -40.91 -31.12 -8.16
C ARG A 408 -40.90 -30.04 -7.10
N ASP A 409 -41.27 -30.40 -5.87
CA ASP A 409 -41.26 -29.52 -4.72
C ASP A 409 -39.96 -29.66 -3.91
N VAL A 410 -39.55 -28.57 -3.26
CA VAL A 410 -38.67 -28.62 -2.08
C VAL A 410 -39.50 -29.12 -0.90
N THR A 411 -38.98 -30.03 -0.09
CA THR A 411 -39.69 -30.47 1.12
C THR A 411 -39.73 -29.33 2.15
N GLN A 412 -40.74 -29.30 3.01
CA GLN A 412 -40.80 -28.27 4.08
C GLN A 412 -39.64 -28.42 5.08
N GLU A 413 -39.18 -29.65 5.31
CA GLU A 413 -38.05 -29.95 6.18
C GLU A 413 -36.72 -29.45 5.60
N ASP A 414 -36.44 -29.71 4.31
CA ASP A 414 -35.22 -29.20 3.67
C ASP A 414 -35.23 -27.67 3.59
N PHE A 415 -36.40 -27.08 3.33
CA PHE A 415 -36.58 -25.62 3.34
C PHE A 415 -36.33 -25.03 4.74
N ALA A 416 -36.88 -25.66 5.79
CA ALA A 416 -36.61 -25.30 7.17
C ALA A 416 -35.12 -25.42 7.51
N ARG A 417 -34.50 -26.55 7.19
CA ARG A 417 -33.07 -26.79 7.46
C ARG A 417 -32.16 -25.72 6.85
N LEU A 418 -32.51 -25.18 5.67
CA LEU A 418 -31.77 -24.10 5.04
C LEU A 418 -32.05 -22.72 5.67
N PHE A 419 -33.33 -22.37 5.83
CA PHE A 419 -33.75 -20.98 6.03
C PHE A 419 -34.34 -20.65 7.39
N SER A 420 -34.62 -21.63 8.26
CA SER A 420 -35.16 -21.36 9.59
C SER A 420 -34.18 -20.51 10.43
N PRO A 421 -34.64 -19.91 11.54
CA PRO A 421 -33.73 -19.47 12.60
C PRO A 421 -32.82 -20.63 13.02
N ASN A 422 -31.52 -20.38 13.16
CA ASN A 422 -30.48 -21.40 13.39
C ASN A 422 -30.39 -22.50 12.30
N GLY A 423 -31.02 -22.30 11.14
CA GLY A 423 -30.80 -23.12 9.95
C GLY A 423 -29.42 -22.85 9.34
N LEU A 424 -29.03 -23.62 8.32
CA LEU A 424 -27.68 -23.62 7.76
C LEU A 424 -27.17 -22.22 7.38
N PHE A 425 -28.02 -21.39 6.74
CA PHE A 425 -27.62 -20.03 6.36
C PHE A 425 -27.45 -19.10 7.56
N ASP A 426 -28.37 -19.18 8.53
CA ASP A 426 -28.34 -18.30 9.71
C ASP A 426 -27.18 -18.68 10.63
N ASP A 427 -27.05 -19.96 10.97
CA ASP A 427 -26.00 -20.47 11.84
C ASP A 427 -24.60 -20.16 11.29
N PHE A 428 -24.38 -20.42 10.00
CA PHE A 428 -23.10 -20.10 9.38
C PHE A 428 -22.83 -18.60 9.36
N PHE A 429 -23.84 -17.78 9.04
CA PHE A 429 -23.68 -16.33 9.01
C PHE A 429 -23.30 -15.79 10.39
N GLN A 430 -24.02 -16.17 11.44
CA GLN A 430 -23.76 -15.71 12.80
C GLN A 430 -22.37 -16.14 13.29
N LYS A 431 -21.98 -17.40 13.07
CA LYS A 431 -20.71 -17.93 13.56
C LYS A 431 -19.49 -17.43 12.78
N ASN A 432 -19.63 -17.27 11.45
CA ASN A 432 -18.46 -17.11 10.58
C ASN A 432 -18.41 -15.78 9.82
N LEU A 433 -19.55 -15.18 9.48
CA LEU A 433 -19.59 -13.99 8.60
C LEU A 433 -19.95 -12.70 9.35
N GLN A 434 -20.72 -12.76 10.44
CA GLN A 434 -21.20 -11.61 11.18
C GLN A 434 -20.10 -10.61 11.56
N PRO A 435 -18.88 -11.02 12.00
CA PRO A 435 -17.81 -10.08 12.32
C PRO A 435 -17.32 -9.26 11.12
N PHE A 436 -17.49 -9.81 9.91
CA PHE A 436 -16.96 -9.24 8.67
C PHE A 436 -18.00 -8.49 7.84
N VAL A 437 -19.28 -8.54 8.21
CA VAL A 437 -20.38 -8.00 7.40
C VAL A 437 -21.08 -6.85 8.12
N ASP A 438 -21.39 -5.80 7.37
CA ASP A 438 -22.30 -4.73 7.75
C ASP A 438 -23.68 -5.02 7.16
N THR A 439 -24.65 -5.26 8.05
CA THR A 439 -26.06 -5.55 7.71
C THR A 439 -26.97 -4.34 7.93
N SER A 440 -26.43 -3.18 8.30
CA SER A 440 -27.19 -1.94 8.57
C SER A 440 -27.84 -1.36 7.32
N LYS A 441 -27.30 -1.67 6.14
CA LYS A 441 -27.80 -1.23 4.83
C LYS A 441 -28.07 -2.42 3.94
N ARG A 442 -28.93 -2.22 2.94
CA ARG A 442 -29.22 -3.19 1.89
C ARG A 442 -28.83 -2.56 0.54
N PRO A 443 -28.01 -3.22 -0.30
CA PRO A 443 -27.42 -4.54 -0.08
C PRO A 443 -26.39 -4.58 1.06
N TRP A 444 -26.25 -5.74 1.71
CA TRP A 444 -25.20 -6.00 2.71
C TRP A 444 -23.81 -5.84 2.10
N SER A 445 -22.84 -5.39 2.90
CA SER A 445 -21.47 -5.14 2.45
C SER A 445 -20.45 -5.67 3.46
N PHE A 446 -19.27 -6.06 2.98
CA PHE A 446 -18.16 -6.39 3.87
C PHE A 446 -17.64 -5.14 4.58
N ARG A 447 -17.30 -5.28 5.86
CA ARG A 447 -16.58 -4.27 6.63
C ARG A 447 -15.15 -4.16 6.07
N PRO A 448 -14.58 -2.94 5.99
CA PRO A 448 -13.22 -2.76 5.51
C PRO A 448 -12.20 -3.38 6.47
N GLN A 449 -11.28 -4.21 5.95
CA GLN A 449 -10.24 -4.87 6.74
C GLN A 449 -8.85 -4.33 6.40
N ALA A 450 -8.61 -3.05 6.72
CA ALA A 450 -7.31 -2.39 6.54
C ALA A 450 -6.64 -2.62 5.16
N GLY A 451 -7.44 -2.59 4.09
CA GLY A 451 -6.99 -2.78 2.71
C GLY A 451 -7.26 -4.17 2.12
N ALA A 452 -7.63 -5.16 2.95
CA ALA A 452 -8.04 -6.49 2.48
C ALA A 452 -9.55 -6.58 2.23
N SER A 453 -9.94 -7.31 1.18
CA SER A 453 -11.33 -7.59 0.84
C SER A 453 -11.71 -9.03 1.21
N MET A 454 -12.84 -9.19 1.89
CA MET A 454 -13.38 -10.50 2.27
C MET A 454 -14.22 -11.17 1.17
N GLY A 455 -14.45 -10.50 0.04
CA GLY A 455 -15.26 -11.05 -1.05
C GLY A 455 -15.86 -9.98 -1.95
N SER A 456 -16.61 -10.42 -2.94
CA SER A 456 -17.40 -9.50 -3.78
C SER A 456 -18.74 -9.18 -3.11
N PRO A 457 -19.35 -7.99 -3.33
CA PRO A 457 -20.69 -7.70 -2.83
C PRO A 457 -21.74 -8.74 -3.25
N GLY A 458 -21.56 -9.37 -4.42
CA GLY A 458 -22.45 -10.41 -4.92
C GLY A 458 -22.49 -11.67 -4.04
N ALA A 459 -21.42 -12.00 -3.33
CA ALA A 459 -21.38 -13.19 -2.47
C ALA A 459 -22.26 -13.07 -1.21
N LEU A 460 -22.44 -11.85 -0.70
CA LEU A 460 -23.33 -11.60 0.43
C LEU A 460 -24.81 -11.56 0.03
N LEU A 461 -25.10 -11.38 -1.26
CA LEU A 461 -26.47 -11.26 -1.74
C LEU A 461 -27.29 -12.53 -1.46
N THR A 462 -26.68 -13.71 -1.60
CA THR A 462 -27.35 -14.98 -1.26
C THR A 462 -27.70 -15.07 0.22
N PHE A 463 -26.79 -14.68 1.12
CA PHE A 463 -27.07 -14.65 2.57
C PHE A 463 -28.15 -13.62 2.93
N GLN A 464 -28.14 -12.46 2.28
CA GLN A 464 -29.20 -11.47 2.44
C GLN A 464 -30.55 -12.02 1.97
N ARG A 465 -30.61 -12.66 0.79
CA ARG A 465 -31.84 -13.29 0.27
C ARG A 465 -32.32 -14.41 1.21
N ALA A 466 -31.41 -15.23 1.75
CA ALA A 466 -31.75 -16.27 2.73
C ALA A 466 -32.36 -15.66 4.01
N ALA A 467 -31.80 -14.56 4.52
CA ALA A 467 -32.37 -13.85 5.67
C ALA A 467 -33.77 -13.26 5.36
N MET A 468 -33.98 -12.76 4.14
CA MET A 468 -35.29 -12.28 3.68
C MET A 468 -36.34 -13.39 3.59
N ILE A 469 -35.95 -14.55 3.06
CA ILE A 469 -36.78 -15.75 3.02
C ILE A 469 -37.14 -16.17 4.44
N ARG A 470 -36.14 -16.23 5.35
CA ARG A 470 -36.36 -16.52 6.78
C ARG A 470 -37.38 -15.57 7.41
N GLU A 471 -37.17 -14.27 7.28
CA GLU A 471 -38.03 -13.21 7.82
C GLU A 471 -39.45 -13.25 7.24
N THR A 472 -39.67 -13.93 6.12
CA THR A 472 -40.99 -14.06 5.50
C THR A 472 -41.71 -15.33 5.95
N PHE A 473 -41.02 -16.47 5.99
CA PHE A 473 -41.62 -17.77 6.25
C PHE A 473 -41.58 -18.22 7.73
N PHE A 474 -40.69 -17.67 8.55
CA PHE A 474 -40.48 -18.12 9.93
C PHE A 474 -40.77 -17.02 10.97
N ARG A 475 -41.74 -16.14 10.67
CA ARG A 475 -42.08 -14.97 11.50
C ARG A 475 -42.56 -15.31 12.90
N SER A 476 -43.17 -16.48 13.07
CA SER A 476 -43.60 -16.99 14.38
C SER A 476 -42.44 -17.49 15.24
N GLY A 477 -41.20 -17.48 14.73
CA GLY A 477 -40.02 -18.02 15.41
C GLY A 477 -39.97 -19.54 15.48
N GLY A 478 -40.92 -20.24 14.84
CA GLY A 478 -40.97 -21.70 14.80
C GLY A 478 -39.94 -22.31 13.85
N ALA A 479 -39.71 -23.62 13.97
CA ALA A 479 -38.83 -24.39 13.09
C ALA A 479 -39.46 -24.77 11.75
N VAL A 480 -40.78 -24.57 11.58
CA VAL A 480 -41.53 -24.93 10.37
C VAL A 480 -41.95 -23.65 9.64
N PRO A 481 -41.81 -23.56 8.31
CA PRO A 481 -42.28 -22.40 7.56
C PRO A 481 -43.79 -22.28 7.72
N GLY A 482 -44.30 -21.07 7.93
CA GLY A 482 -45.72 -20.86 8.17
C GLY A 482 -46.22 -19.49 7.73
N LEU A 483 -47.48 -19.46 7.28
CA LEU A 483 -48.15 -18.26 6.80
C LEU A 483 -49.60 -18.22 7.27
N LYS A 484 -50.05 -17.05 7.71
CA LYS A 484 -51.47 -16.78 8.00
C LYS A 484 -52.04 -15.85 6.94
N LEU A 485 -53.18 -16.22 6.38
CA LEU A 485 -53.91 -15.48 5.36
C LEU A 485 -55.36 -15.27 5.78
N ASN A 486 -55.92 -14.11 5.45
CA ASN A 486 -57.35 -13.85 5.58
C ASN A 486 -57.95 -13.73 4.19
N PHE A 487 -58.97 -14.55 3.91
CA PHE A 487 -59.73 -14.52 2.66
C PHE A 487 -61.05 -13.81 2.91
N THR A 488 -61.22 -12.62 2.32
CA THR A 488 -62.49 -11.89 2.33
C THR A 488 -63.19 -12.10 0.98
N PRO A 489 -64.41 -12.64 0.95
CA PRO A 489 -65.15 -12.81 -0.30
C PRO A 489 -65.34 -11.46 -1.02
N GLY A 490 -65.04 -11.43 -2.31
CA GLY A 490 -65.28 -10.29 -3.20
C GLY A 490 -66.48 -10.55 -4.12
N GLU A 491 -66.29 -10.33 -5.42
CA GLU A 491 -67.28 -10.62 -6.46
C GLU A 491 -67.31 -12.11 -6.79
N MET A 492 -68.51 -12.65 -7.04
CA MET A 492 -68.73 -14.03 -7.48
C MET A 492 -69.82 -14.04 -8.55
N ASP A 493 -69.59 -14.76 -9.65
CA ASP A 493 -70.56 -14.89 -10.73
C ASP A 493 -71.89 -15.45 -10.20
N THR A 494 -73.01 -14.91 -10.68
CA THR A 494 -74.36 -15.33 -10.28
C THR A 494 -74.70 -16.78 -10.66
N SER A 495 -73.92 -17.38 -11.56
CA SER A 495 -74.01 -18.80 -11.89
C SER A 495 -73.49 -19.72 -10.78
N ILE A 496 -72.72 -19.20 -9.82
CA ILE A 496 -72.13 -19.94 -8.71
C ILE A 496 -73.01 -19.76 -7.48
N THR A 497 -73.70 -20.82 -7.05
CA THR A 497 -74.51 -20.78 -5.82
C THR A 497 -73.65 -20.93 -4.57
N GLN A 498 -72.53 -21.66 -4.69
CA GLN A 498 -71.61 -21.88 -3.58
C GLN A 498 -70.18 -22.05 -4.10
N PHE A 499 -69.24 -21.34 -3.47
CA PHE A 499 -67.81 -21.51 -3.58
C PHE A 499 -67.27 -22.19 -2.32
N ILE A 500 -66.41 -23.20 -2.49
CA ILE A 500 -65.66 -23.84 -1.41
C ILE A 500 -64.19 -23.88 -1.80
N LEU A 501 -63.33 -23.34 -0.93
CA LEU A 501 -61.88 -23.55 -0.96
C LEU A 501 -61.49 -24.34 0.30
N ASP A 502 -61.03 -25.58 0.14
CA ASP A 502 -60.42 -26.38 1.21
C ASP A 502 -58.90 -26.24 1.13
N VAL A 503 -58.30 -25.57 2.12
CA VAL A 503 -56.85 -25.49 2.30
C VAL A 503 -56.44 -26.43 3.42
N ASP A 504 -56.06 -27.64 3.05
CA ASP A 504 -55.53 -28.65 3.96
C ASP A 504 -56.38 -28.82 5.25
N GLY A 505 -57.69 -28.87 5.05
CA GLY A 505 -58.73 -29.04 6.06
C GLY A 505 -59.36 -27.78 6.61
N GLN A 506 -58.93 -26.61 6.17
CA GLN A 506 -59.54 -25.33 6.51
C GLN A 506 -60.43 -24.87 5.36
N ILE A 507 -61.73 -24.71 5.62
CA ILE A 507 -62.73 -24.42 4.59
C ILE A 507 -63.05 -22.91 4.56
N VAL A 508 -62.84 -22.28 3.40
CA VAL A 508 -63.38 -20.97 3.04
C VAL A 508 -64.61 -21.20 2.18
N LYS A 509 -65.79 -20.88 2.71
CA LYS A 509 -67.09 -21.06 2.01
C LYS A 509 -67.76 -19.72 1.77
N TYR A 510 -68.28 -19.51 0.57
CA TYR A 510 -69.10 -18.35 0.22
C TYR A 510 -70.31 -18.74 -0.62
N ALA A 511 -71.47 -18.12 -0.34
CA ALA A 511 -72.74 -18.41 -1.02
C ALA A 511 -73.62 -17.14 -1.05
N HIS A 512 -73.10 -16.06 -1.64
CA HIS A 512 -73.77 -14.74 -1.73
C HIS A 512 -74.25 -14.14 -0.39
N GLY A 513 -73.58 -14.51 0.71
CA GLY A 513 -73.83 -13.99 2.05
C GLY A 513 -73.01 -12.74 2.39
N PRO A 514 -72.94 -12.36 3.69
CA PRO A 514 -72.06 -11.29 4.13
C PRO A 514 -70.58 -11.63 3.85
N GLN A 515 -69.80 -10.62 3.46
CA GLN A 515 -68.39 -10.75 3.12
C GLN A 515 -67.51 -10.78 4.38
N ILE A 516 -67.58 -11.89 5.12
CA ILE A 516 -66.82 -12.07 6.37
C ILE A 516 -65.44 -12.70 6.04
N PRO A 517 -64.32 -12.12 6.54
CA PRO A 517 -63.01 -12.71 6.36
C PRO A 517 -62.85 -14.06 7.06
N VAL A 518 -62.25 -15.03 6.36
CA VAL A 518 -61.88 -16.34 6.91
C VAL A 518 -60.37 -16.45 7.01
N SER A 519 -59.86 -16.67 8.21
CA SER A 519 -58.43 -16.90 8.44
C SER A 519 -58.06 -18.36 8.15
N ILE A 520 -56.99 -18.55 7.38
CA ILE A 520 -56.34 -19.83 7.16
C ILE A 520 -54.86 -19.76 7.57
N GLN A 521 -54.33 -20.90 8.00
CA GLN A 521 -52.91 -21.12 8.27
C GLN A 521 -52.35 -22.14 7.28
N TRP A 522 -51.18 -21.86 6.72
CA TRP A 522 -50.38 -22.82 5.96
C TRP A 522 -49.08 -23.09 6.72
N PRO A 523 -48.61 -24.35 6.79
CA PRO A 523 -49.33 -25.59 6.47
C PRO A 523 -50.60 -25.77 7.32
N GLY A 524 -51.56 -26.55 6.83
CA GLY A 524 -52.84 -26.75 7.53
C GLY A 524 -52.79 -27.90 8.54
N PRO A 525 -53.84 -28.04 9.37
CA PRO A 525 -53.86 -29.04 10.45
C PRO A 525 -54.10 -30.47 9.96
N ARG A 526 -54.61 -30.67 8.74
CA ARG A 526 -54.96 -32.01 8.24
C ARG A 526 -53.76 -32.77 7.68
N GLY A 527 -52.68 -32.10 7.29
CA GLY A 527 -51.48 -32.72 6.74
C GLY A 527 -51.70 -33.46 5.41
N SER A 528 -52.83 -33.20 4.74
CA SER A 528 -53.19 -33.76 3.44
C SER A 528 -52.37 -33.17 2.29
N ALA A 529 -51.74 -32.00 2.52
CA ALA A 529 -50.94 -31.27 1.54
C ALA A 529 -51.70 -31.05 0.21
N GLN A 530 -53.02 -30.84 0.29
CA GLN A 530 -53.88 -30.56 -0.85
C GLN A 530 -54.64 -29.25 -0.65
N VAL A 531 -54.82 -28.53 -1.75
CA VAL A 531 -55.72 -27.39 -1.83
C VAL A 531 -56.71 -27.64 -2.95
N ARG A 532 -58.00 -27.53 -2.62
CA ARG A 532 -59.09 -27.78 -3.57
C ARG A 532 -60.06 -26.62 -3.61
N VAL A 533 -60.48 -26.27 -4.81
CA VAL A 533 -61.58 -25.34 -5.08
C VAL A 533 -62.72 -26.13 -5.70
N GLU A 534 -63.95 -25.94 -5.22
CA GLU A 534 -65.16 -26.53 -5.76
C GLU A 534 -66.25 -25.45 -5.91
N LEU A 535 -66.91 -25.44 -7.07
CA LEU A 535 -68.02 -24.55 -7.40
C LEU A 535 -69.32 -25.35 -7.57
N SER A 536 -70.40 -24.88 -6.94
CA SER A 536 -71.74 -25.43 -7.10
C SER A 536 -72.64 -24.47 -7.89
N PRO A 537 -73.61 -24.97 -8.70
CA PRO A 537 -73.72 -26.36 -9.14
C PRO A 537 -72.54 -26.76 -10.04
N SER A 538 -72.32 -28.07 -10.16
CA SER A 538 -71.29 -28.61 -11.05
C SER A 538 -71.56 -28.22 -12.50
N SER A 539 -70.51 -27.89 -13.26
CA SER A 539 -70.64 -27.60 -14.68
C SER A 539 -71.00 -28.86 -15.47
N ALA A 540 -71.69 -28.70 -16.60
CA ALA A 540 -72.02 -29.81 -17.51
C ALA A 540 -70.78 -30.52 -18.09
N ALA A 541 -69.59 -29.90 -18.00
CA ALA A 541 -68.30 -30.44 -18.44
C ALA A 541 -67.60 -31.32 -17.38
N GLY A 542 -68.22 -31.58 -16.22
CA GLY A 542 -67.72 -32.52 -15.21
C GLY A 542 -66.61 -31.98 -14.30
N SER A 543 -65.74 -31.09 -14.76
CA SER A 543 -64.78 -30.38 -13.88
C SER A 543 -65.43 -29.11 -13.33
N SER A 544 -65.60 -29.05 -12.00
CA SER A 544 -66.18 -27.87 -11.31
C SER A 544 -65.23 -27.32 -10.26
N GLY A 545 -63.95 -27.62 -10.41
CA GLY A 545 -62.97 -27.32 -9.40
C GLY A 545 -61.54 -27.32 -9.90
N MET A 546 -60.64 -26.88 -9.03
CA MET A 546 -59.19 -26.92 -9.22
C MET A 546 -58.58 -27.67 -8.05
N VAL A 547 -57.53 -28.43 -8.31
CA VAL A 547 -56.75 -29.08 -7.25
C VAL A 547 -55.26 -28.86 -7.45
N THR A 548 -54.58 -28.64 -6.34
CA THR A 548 -53.12 -28.68 -6.24
C THR A 548 -52.74 -29.54 -5.06
N SER A 549 -51.59 -30.19 -5.17
CA SER A 549 -51.07 -31.12 -4.17
C SER A 549 -49.59 -30.86 -3.92
N GLY A 550 -49.08 -31.39 -2.81
CA GLY A 550 -47.69 -31.27 -2.39
C GLY A 550 -47.49 -30.25 -1.26
N PRO A 551 -46.30 -30.22 -0.65
CA PRO A 551 -46.00 -29.34 0.48
C PRO A 551 -46.28 -27.85 0.21
N TRP A 552 -46.28 -27.44 -1.06
CA TRP A 552 -46.54 -26.07 -1.49
C TRP A 552 -47.87 -25.89 -2.24
N ALA A 553 -48.85 -26.79 -2.02
CA ALA A 553 -50.12 -26.79 -2.75
C ALA A 553 -50.84 -25.44 -2.76
N LEU A 554 -50.85 -24.70 -1.64
CA LEU A 554 -51.47 -23.37 -1.57
C LEU A 554 -50.78 -22.34 -2.48
N PHE A 555 -49.45 -22.34 -2.50
CA PHE A 555 -48.66 -21.45 -3.35
C PHE A 555 -48.88 -21.77 -4.83
N ARG A 556 -48.88 -23.07 -5.18
CA ARG A 556 -49.21 -23.52 -6.53
C ARG A 556 -50.64 -23.15 -6.95
N MET A 557 -51.59 -23.20 -6.01
CA MET A 557 -52.96 -22.77 -6.28
C MET A 557 -52.96 -21.29 -6.66
N ILE A 558 -52.34 -20.44 -5.83
CA ILE A 558 -52.27 -18.99 -6.05
C ILE A 558 -51.54 -18.63 -7.36
N ASP A 559 -50.47 -19.36 -7.71
CA ASP A 559 -49.74 -19.15 -8.97
C ASP A 559 -50.57 -19.48 -10.22
N ARG A 560 -51.65 -20.26 -10.09
CA ARG A 560 -52.62 -20.53 -11.18
C ARG A 560 -53.71 -19.46 -11.29
N LEU A 561 -53.83 -18.56 -10.33
CA LEU A 561 -54.90 -17.56 -10.29
C LEU A 561 -54.48 -16.29 -11.03
N GLN A 562 -55.49 -15.52 -11.46
CA GLN A 562 -55.28 -14.12 -11.79
C GLN A 562 -55.15 -13.35 -10.47
N VAL A 563 -53.95 -12.84 -10.20
CA VAL A 563 -53.65 -12.10 -8.97
C VAL A 563 -53.39 -10.63 -9.29
N GLU A 564 -54.15 -9.75 -8.67
CA GLU A 564 -54.03 -8.29 -8.81
C GLU A 564 -53.51 -7.69 -7.51
N ALA A 565 -52.62 -6.70 -7.61
CA ALA A 565 -52.11 -6.01 -6.42
C ALA A 565 -53.25 -5.24 -5.75
N GLY A 566 -53.34 -5.33 -4.42
CA GLY A 566 -54.31 -4.57 -3.64
C GLY A 566 -53.83 -3.15 -3.32
N ALA A 567 -54.63 -2.42 -2.55
CA ALA A 567 -54.33 -1.06 -2.11
C ALA A 567 -53.14 -0.96 -1.12
N ALA A 568 -52.65 -2.10 -0.60
CA ALA A 568 -51.53 -2.17 0.35
C ALA A 568 -50.65 -3.39 0.04
N PRO A 569 -49.35 -3.39 0.42
CA PRO A 569 -48.40 -4.46 0.08
C PRO A 569 -48.79 -5.85 0.61
N GLU A 570 -49.50 -5.91 1.73
CA GLU A 570 -50.01 -7.14 2.33
C GLU A 570 -51.34 -7.62 1.73
N ARG A 571 -51.92 -6.88 0.78
CA ARG A 571 -53.22 -7.20 0.19
C ARG A 571 -53.11 -7.48 -1.30
N PHE A 572 -53.82 -8.49 -1.76
CA PHE A 572 -53.98 -8.78 -3.18
C PHE A 572 -55.36 -9.37 -3.45
N ARG A 573 -55.86 -9.18 -4.66
CA ARG A 573 -57.09 -9.82 -5.13
C ARG A 573 -56.73 -11.08 -5.89
N ALA A 574 -57.29 -12.21 -5.46
CA ALA A 574 -57.14 -13.50 -6.11
C ALA A 574 -58.44 -13.88 -6.79
N THR A 575 -58.40 -14.06 -8.12
CA THR A 575 -59.56 -14.44 -8.93
C THR A 575 -59.42 -15.89 -9.36
N PHE A 576 -60.30 -16.73 -8.82
CA PHE A 576 -60.49 -18.12 -9.20
C PHE A 576 -61.36 -18.18 -10.44
N ASN A 577 -60.81 -18.68 -11.55
CA ASN A 577 -61.54 -18.89 -12.79
C ASN A 577 -61.58 -20.38 -13.11
N VAL A 578 -62.77 -20.99 -13.00
CA VAL A 578 -62.99 -22.40 -13.33
C VAL A 578 -63.94 -22.46 -14.51
N ASN A 579 -63.42 -22.84 -15.68
CA ASN A 579 -64.19 -22.95 -16.93
C ASN A 579 -64.99 -21.68 -17.27
N GLY A 580 -64.41 -20.50 -17.04
CA GLY A 580 -65.03 -19.20 -17.33
C GLY A 580 -65.86 -18.62 -16.19
N ARG A 581 -66.16 -19.41 -15.14
CA ARG A 581 -66.89 -18.97 -13.95
C ARG A 581 -65.92 -18.41 -12.92
N LYS A 582 -66.15 -17.17 -12.48
CA LYS A 582 -65.22 -16.41 -11.64
C LYS A 582 -65.73 -16.20 -10.22
N ALA A 583 -64.83 -16.35 -9.26
CA ALA A 583 -64.99 -15.91 -7.89
C ALA A 583 -63.71 -15.21 -7.43
N SER A 584 -63.83 -14.03 -6.85
CA SER A 584 -62.72 -13.20 -6.39
C SER A 584 -62.70 -13.10 -4.87
N PHE A 585 -61.51 -13.07 -4.30
CA PHE A 585 -61.28 -12.88 -2.88
C PHE A 585 -60.20 -11.83 -2.67
N ASP A 586 -60.45 -10.89 -1.77
CA ASP A 586 -59.41 -10.00 -1.27
C ASP A 586 -58.64 -10.75 -0.17
N VAL A 587 -57.39 -11.08 -0.46
CA VAL A 587 -56.50 -11.85 0.41
C VAL A 587 -55.56 -10.91 1.13
N THR A 588 -55.49 -11.04 2.46
CA THR A 588 -54.57 -10.27 3.30
C THR A 588 -53.55 -11.18 3.98
N THR A 589 -52.25 -10.91 3.78
CA THR A 589 -51.14 -11.55 4.49
C THR A 589 -50.91 -10.91 5.85
N SER A 590 -50.29 -11.63 6.78
CA SER A 590 -49.90 -11.09 8.10
C SER A 590 -48.71 -10.11 8.07
N SER A 591 -48.12 -9.88 6.89
CA SER A 591 -46.96 -9.01 6.66
C SER A 591 -47.08 -8.23 5.36
N VAL A 592 -46.48 -7.04 5.31
CA VAL A 592 -46.18 -6.31 4.07
C VAL A 592 -45.24 -7.07 3.13
N ARG A 593 -44.53 -8.09 3.64
CA ARG A 593 -43.73 -9.01 2.83
C ARG A 593 -44.55 -10.24 2.49
N SER A 594 -45.16 -10.21 1.31
CA SER A 594 -45.95 -11.33 0.80
C SER A 594 -45.04 -12.40 0.18
N PRO A 595 -45.16 -13.68 0.59
CA PRO A 595 -44.33 -14.75 0.07
C PRO A 595 -44.71 -15.17 -1.36
N PHE A 596 -45.87 -14.74 -1.87
CA PHE A 596 -46.35 -15.12 -3.22
C PHE A 596 -45.65 -14.37 -4.36
N ARG A 597 -45.01 -13.24 -4.06
CA ARG A 597 -44.25 -12.41 -5.02
C ARG A 597 -42.88 -12.01 -4.46
N LEU A 598 -42.28 -12.91 -3.68
CA LEU A 598 -41.01 -12.64 -3.03
C LEU A 598 -39.87 -12.79 -4.04
N ARG A 599 -39.36 -11.67 -4.55
CA ARG A 599 -38.25 -11.64 -5.51
C ARG A 599 -37.02 -12.42 -5.01
N GLU A 600 -36.80 -12.42 -3.70
CA GLU A 600 -35.69 -13.13 -3.08
C GLU A 600 -35.77 -14.65 -3.21
N LEU A 601 -36.96 -15.24 -3.42
CA LEU A 601 -37.12 -16.65 -3.80
C LEU A 601 -36.77 -16.87 -5.27
N ASP A 602 -37.30 -16.04 -6.17
CA ASP A 602 -37.12 -16.20 -7.61
C ASP A 602 -35.67 -15.97 -8.06
N GLU A 603 -34.95 -15.06 -7.39
CA GLU A 603 -33.54 -14.76 -7.67
C GLU A 603 -32.58 -15.56 -6.77
N PHE A 604 -33.06 -16.51 -5.95
CA PHE A 604 -32.21 -17.23 -5.03
C PHE A 604 -31.25 -18.18 -5.76
N THR A 605 -29.96 -18.11 -5.43
CA THR A 605 -28.93 -19.03 -5.94
C THR A 605 -28.07 -19.53 -4.80
N CYS A 606 -27.87 -20.85 -4.72
CA CYS A 606 -27.01 -21.46 -3.71
C CYS A 606 -25.57 -20.94 -3.82
N PRO A 607 -24.90 -20.67 -2.69
CA PRO A 607 -23.57 -20.09 -2.70
C PRO A 607 -22.52 -21.15 -3.09
N ALA A 608 -21.43 -20.69 -3.71
CA ALA A 608 -20.24 -21.49 -4.01
C ALA A 608 -18.98 -20.98 -3.28
N GLY A 609 -19.06 -19.83 -2.60
CA GLY A 609 -17.94 -19.18 -1.90
C GLY A 609 -18.17 -17.67 -1.70
N LEU A 610 -17.13 -16.94 -1.27
CA LEU A 610 -17.11 -15.48 -1.04
C LEU A 610 -16.48 -14.65 -2.18
#